data_AF-A0A7C4ZAB3-F1
#
_entry.id   AF-A0A7C4ZAB3-F1
#
_cell.length_a   1.000
_cell.length_b   1.000
_cell.length_c   1.000
_cell.angle_alpha   90.00
_cell.angle_beta   90.00
_cell.angle_gamma   90.00
#
_symmetry.space_group_name_H-M   'P 1'
#
loop_
_entity.id
_entity.type
_entity.pdbx_description
1 polymer ?
#
loop_
_entity_poly.entity_id
_entity_poly.type
_entity_poly.pdbx_seq_one_letter_code
_entity_poly.pdbx_strand_id
1 'polypeptide(L)'
;MKWLLIVLALVIVGCTDPCAKSDTQDSCYLKQAVEAKSANSCERLSSVMLQTSCYTDVAIAKGNTEPCTRISDERSAGFCMAQVAVATKDTDLCTAVTHGPAQDKCRFQLGQAVLDASLCSGITAEDYADTCSYNVALNVSSAQACSYIHSKDQRNKCYTYVASARDDPSICKQITTFEMVHWCTANIAMKRLDKELCESIEDGSVRGACTYGINLRLNQT
;
A
#
# COMPACT_ATOMS: atom_id res chain seq x y z
N MET A 1 -65.55 19.84 -31.90
CA MET A 1 -65.19 18.64 -31.11
C MET A 1 -64.43 17.65 -31.99
N LYS A 2 -63.11 17.81 -32.19
CA LYS A 2 -62.24 16.77 -32.83
C LYS A 2 -60.74 17.13 -32.87
N TRP A 3 -60.19 17.84 -31.88
CA TRP A 3 -58.75 18.20 -31.87
C TRP A 3 -58.10 18.12 -30.47
N LEU A 4 -58.69 17.36 -29.54
CA LEU A 4 -58.24 17.31 -28.12
C LEU A 4 -57.80 15.93 -27.62
N LEU A 5 -57.63 14.93 -28.50
CA LEU A 5 -57.38 13.53 -28.08
C LEU A 5 -56.05 12.90 -28.55
N ILE A 6 -55.13 13.64 -29.18
CA ILE A 6 -53.94 13.03 -29.82
C ILE A 6 -52.62 13.29 -29.05
N VAL A 7 -52.64 13.97 -27.90
CA VAL A 7 -51.39 14.25 -27.14
C VAL A 7 -51.07 13.20 -26.06
N LEU A 8 -51.94 12.19 -25.84
CA LEU A 8 -51.83 11.29 -24.68
C LEU A 8 -51.26 9.89 -24.94
N ALA A 9 -50.56 9.65 -26.06
CA ALA A 9 -50.21 8.29 -26.50
C ALA A 9 -48.72 8.02 -26.81
N LEU A 10 -47.76 8.82 -26.31
CA LEU A 10 -46.34 8.66 -26.68
C LEU A 10 -45.30 8.68 -25.55
N VAL A 11 -45.67 8.38 -24.30
CA VAL A 11 -44.67 8.20 -23.23
C VAL A 11 -45.01 7.00 -22.33
N ILE A 12 -45.20 5.83 -22.93
CA ILE A 12 -45.08 4.54 -22.23
C ILE A 12 -44.08 3.67 -23.00
N VAL A 13 -42.91 4.23 -23.34
CA VAL A 13 -41.73 3.38 -23.42
C VAL A 13 -41.37 3.09 -21.97
N GLY A 14 -42.03 2.07 -21.41
CA GLY A 14 -41.67 1.57 -20.09
C GLY A 14 -40.17 1.30 -20.10
N CYS A 15 -39.46 1.81 -19.09
CA CYS A 15 -38.07 1.49 -18.85
C CYS A 15 -37.97 -0.02 -18.57
N THR A 16 -37.96 -0.85 -19.61
CA THR A 16 -37.66 -2.27 -19.46
C THR A 16 -36.20 -2.36 -19.08
N ASP A 17 -35.94 -2.87 -17.87
CA ASP A 17 -34.60 -3.08 -17.39
C ASP A 17 -33.86 -4.04 -18.36
N PRO A 18 -32.85 -3.54 -19.10
CA PRO A 18 -32.15 -4.35 -20.10
C PRO A 18 -31.37 -5.50 -19.46
N CYS A 19 -31.02 -5.40 -18.17
CA CYS A 19 -30.27 -6.41 -17.44
C CYS A 19 -31.18 -7.49 -16.83
N ALA A 20 -32.47 -7.23 -16.65
CA ALA A 20 -33.40 -8.18 -16.02
C ALA A 20 -33.68 -9.47 -16.82
N LYS A 21 -33.30 -9.51 -18.11
CA LYS A 21 -33.50 -10.67 -19.00
C LYS A 21 -32.22 -11.41 -19.37
N SER A 22 -31.08 -11.05 -18.80
CA SER A 22 -29.79 -11.63 -19.18
C SER A 22 -29.42 -12.81 -18.27
N ASP A 23 -28.90 -13.90 -18.85
CA ASP A 23 -28.35 -15.06 -18.12
C ASP A 23 -27.15 -14.69 -17.21
N THR A 24 -26.59 -13.48 -17.40
CA THR A 24 -25.50 -12.89 -16.61
C THR A 24 -25.93 -11.58 -15.95
N GLN A 25 -27.13 -11.56 -15.35
CA GLN A 25 -27.77 -10.36 -14.79
C GLN A 25 -26.84 -9.51 -13.91
N ASP A 26 -26.11 -10.14 -12.98
CA ASP A 26 -25.19 -9.43 -12.09
C ASP A 26 -24.02 -8.75 -12.84
N SER A 27 -23.47 -9.42 -13.85
CA SER A 27 -22.40 -8.86 -14.70
C SER A 27 -22.89 -7.64 -15.47
N CYS A 28 -24.14 -7.69 -15.95
CA CYS A 28 -24.78 -6.56 -16.64
C CYS A 28 -24.91 -5.34 -15.73
N TYR A 29 -25.45 -5.52 -14.52
CA TYR A 29 -25.59 -4.41 -13.56
C TYR A 29 -24.25 -3.86 -13.08
N LEU A 30 -23.25 -4.72 -12.86
CA LEU A 30 -21.91 -4.29 -12.45
C LEU A 30 -21.27 -3.39 -13.52
N LYS A 31 -21.31 -3.82 -14.79
CA LYS A 31 -20.79 -3.04 -15.91
C LYS A 31 -21.48 -1.68 -16.02
N GLN A 32 -22.81 -1.67 -15.96
CA GLN A 32 -23.60 -0.45 -16.02
C GLN A 32 -23.23 0.51 -14.88
N ALA A 33 -23.10 0.00 -13.65
CA ALA A 33 -22.78 0.82 -12.49
C ALA A 33 -21.41 1.52 -12.63
N VAL A 34 -20.38 0.78 -13.05
CA VAL A 34 -19.01 1.30 -13.20
C VAL A 34 -18.92 2.28 -14.37
N GLU A 35 -19.48 1.95 -15.54
CA GLU A 35 -19.44 2.83 -16.72
C GLU A 35 -20.21 4.13 -16.49
N ALA A 36 -21.36 4.06 -15.81
CA ALA A 36 -22.15 5.23 -15.46
C ALA A 36 -21.63 5.96 -14.21
N LYS A 37 -20.62 5.42 -13.52
CA LYS A 37 -20.15 5.88 -12.20
C LYS A 37 -21.30 6.09 -11.22
N SER A 38 -22.29 5.18 -11.25
CA SER A 38 -23.54 5.28 -10.51
C SER A 38 -23.80 4.02 -9.70
N ALA A 39 -24.01 4.22 -8.41
CA ALA A 39 -24.23 3.14 -7.44
C ALA A 39 -25.65 2.54 -7.51
N ASN A 40 -26.55 3.12 -8.31
CA ASN A 40 -27.98 2.76 -8.31
C ASN A 40 -28.24 1.33 -8.77
N SER A 41 -27.45 0.78 -9.70
CA SER A 41 -27.62 -0.60 -10.15
C SER A 41 -27.01 -1.62 -9.19
N CYS A 42 -26.15 -1.20 -8.24
CA CYS A 42 -25.48 -2.11 -7.32
C CYS A 42 -26.47 -2.83 -6.40
N GLU A 43 -27.54 -2.18 -5.95
CA GLU A 43 -28.57 -2.78 -5.09
C GLU A 43 -29.35 -3.94 -5.76
N ARG A 44 -29.26 -4.04 -7.09
CA ARG A 44 -29.95 -5.07 -7.88
C ARG A 44 -29.13 -6.36 -7.99
N LEU A 45 -27.89 -6.37 -7.49
CA LEU A 45 -27.03 -7.54 -7.52
C LEU A 45 -27.50 -8.59 -6.51
N SER A 46 -27.41 -9.86 -6.90
CA SER A 46 -28.01 -10.99 -6.16
C SER A 46 -27.37 -11.26 -4.80
N SER A 47 -26.09 -10.89 -4.62
CA SER A 47 -25.29 -11.22 -3.43
C SER A 47 -24.73 -9.97 -2.77
N VAL A 48 -24.77 -9.92 -1.44
CA VAL A 48 -24.17 -8.85 -0.62
C VAL A 48 -22.69 -8.64 -0.94
N MET A 49 -21.94 -9.69 -1.28
CA MET A 49 -20.53 -9.55 -1.69
C MET A 49 -20.41 -8.84 -3.04
N LEU A 50 -21.28 -9.15 -4.01
CA LEU A 50 -21.30 -8.48 -5.30
C LEU A 50 -21.73 -7.01 -5.17
N GLN A 51 -22.73 -6.74 -4.32
CA GLN A 51 -23.15 -5.39 -3.99
C GLN A 51 -21.99 -4.57 -3.42
N THR A 52 -21.28 -5.13 -2.43
CA THR A 52 -20.12 -4.51 -1.79
C THR A 52 -19.01 -4.20 -2.79
N SER A 53 -18.70 -5.16 -3.68
CA SER A 53 -17.70 -4.97 -4.74
C SER A 53 -18.13 -3.86 -5.69
N CYS A 54 -19.38 -3.87 -6.14
CA CYS A 54 -19.93 -2.85 -7.04
C CYS A 54 -19.84 -1.45 -6.44
N TYR A 55 -20.25 -1.27 -5.18
CA TYR A 55 -20.12 0.02 -4.51
C TYR A 55 -18.66 0.47 -4.40
N THR A 56 -17.74 -0.45 -4.13
CA THR A 56 -16.30 -0.17 -4.07
C THR A 56 -15.75 0.27 -5.42
N ASP A 57 -16.07 -0.44 -6.50
CA ASP A 57 -15.61 -0.12 -7.85
C ASP A 57 -16.14 1.24 -8.32
N VAL A 58 -17.42 1.53 -8.03
CA VAL A 58 -18.03 2.83 -8.32
C VAL A 58 -17.37 3.95 -7.49
N ALA A 59 -17.10 3.72 -6.20
CA ALA A 59 -16.44 4.69 -5.34
C ALA A 59 -15.03 5.04 -5.85
N ILE A 60 -14.25 4.03 -6.25
CA ILE A 60 -12.93 4.20 -6.87
C ILE A 60 -13.06 4.98 -8.19
N ALA A 61 -13.99 4.59 -9.06
CA ALA A 61 -14.19 5.25 -10.35
C ALA A 61 -14.65 6.71 -10.22
N LYS A 62 -15.39 7.04 -9.16
CA LYS A 62 -15.79 8.42 -8.80
C LYS A 62 -14.68 9.19 -8.07
N GLY A 63 -13.77 8.50 -7.39
CA GLY A 63 -12.77 9.10 -6.52
C GLY A 63 -13.36 9.70 -5.24
N ASN A 64 -14.46 9.16 -4.71
CA ASN A 64 -15.05 9.60 -3.44
C ASN A 64 -15.72 8.45 -2.69
N THR A 65 -15.95 8.64 -1.39
CA THR A 65 -16.44 7.61 -0.47
C THR A 65 -17.96 7.52 -0.38
N GLU A 66 -18.71 8.34 -1.12
CA GLU A 66 -20.19 8.38 -1.05
C GLU A 66 -20.81 7.00 -1.34
N PRO A 67 -20.41 6.23 -2.37
CA PRO A 67 -20.98 4.90 -2.58
C PRO A 67 -20.69 3.92 -1.42
N CYS A 68 -19.58 4.11 -0.68
CA CYS A 68 -19.24 3.26 0.46
C CYS A 68 -20.25 3.39 1.60
N THR A 69 -20.98 4.50 1.72
CA THR A 69 -22.00 4.69 2.78
C THR A 69 -23.25 3.84 2.54
N ARG A 70 -23.37 3.23 1.35
CA ARG A 70 -24.47 2.31 1.01
C ARG A 70 -24.18 0.86 1.42
N ILE A 71 -22.98 0.57 1.92
CA ILE A 71 -22.60 -0.73 2.43
C ILE A 71 -22.97 -0.79 3.92
N SER A 72 -23.83 -1.73 4.29
CA SER A 72 -24.37 -1.85 5.64
C SER A 72 -23.39 -2.45 6.66
N ASP A 73 -22.50 -3.35 6.23
CA ASP A 73 -21.45 -3.90 7.08
C ASP A 73 -20.31 -2.90 7.26
N GLU A 74 -20.08 -2.43 8.48
CA GLU A 74 -19.08 -1.39 8.79
C GLU A 74 -17.66 -1.78 8.35
N ARG A 75 -17.31 -3.07 8.47
CA ARG A 75 -16.00 -3.58 8.05
C ARG A 75 -15.84 -3.47 6.53
N SER A 76 -16.86 -3.85 5.78
CA SER A 76 -16.89 -3.77 4.32
C SER A 76 -16.94 -2.32 3.83
N ALA A 77 -17.69 -1.45 4.51
CA ALA A 77 -17.70 -0.02 4.24
C ALA A 77 -16.31 0.61 4.48
N GLY A 78 -15.66 0.27 5.60
CA GLY A 78 -14.30 0.70 5.90
C GLY A 78 -13.28 0.19 4.87
N PHE A 79 -13.44 -1.04 4.39
CA PHE A 79 -12.62 -1.57 3.29
C PHE A 79 -12.83 -0.79 1.99
N CYS A 80 -14.07 -0.47 1.62
CA CYS A 80 -14.39 0.37 0.46
C CYS A 80 -13.69 1.74 0.56
N MET A 81 -13.82 2.42 1.71
CA MET A 81 -13.15 3.70 1.95
C MET A 81 -11.63 3.59 1.83
N ALA A 82 -11.05 2.49 2.33
CA ALA A 82 -9.63 2.24 2.21
C ALA A 82 -9.16 2.07 0.76
N GLN A 83 -9.94 1.38 -0.08
CA GLN A 83 -9.60 1.26 -1.51
C GLN A 83 -9.69 2.60 -2.23
N VAL A 84 -10.67 3.45 -1.88
CA VAL A 84 -10.74 4.82 -2.41
C VAL A 84 -9.50 5.61 -2.01
N ALA A 85 -9.10 5.59 -0.73
CA ALA A 85 -7.90 6.26 -0.24
C ALA A 85 -6.64 5.87 -1.02
N VAL A 86 -6.45 4.58 -1.26
CA VAL A 86 -5.31 4.06 -2.05
C VAL A 86 -5.39 4.51 -3.52
N ALA A 87 -6.57 4.43 -4.13
CA ALA A 87 -6.77 4.80 -5.53
C ALA A 87 -6.59 6.30 -5.79
N THR A 88 -7.03 7.15 -4.85
CA THR A 88 -6.91 8.61 -4.94
C THR A 88 -5.63 9.15 -4.32
N LYS A 89 -4.88 8.32 -3.58
CA LYS A 89 -3.72 8.70 -2.76
C LYS A 89 -4.07 9.75 -1.70
N ASP A 90 -5.30 9.76 -1.23
CA ASP A 90 -5.78 10.67 -0.20
C ASP A 90 -5.48 10.12 1.20
N THR A 91 -4.53 10.76 1.89
CA THR A 91 -4.05 10.36 3.21
C THR A 91 -5.08 10.53 4.32
N ASP A 92 -6.03 11.43 4.14
CA ASP A 92 -6.99 11.78 5.18
C ASP A 92 -8.11 10.75 5.25
N LEU A 93 -8.43 10.08 4.14
CA LEU A 93 -9.49 9.08 4.08
C LEU A 93 -9.27 7.88 5.02
N CYS A 94 -8.02 7.47 5.26
CA CYS A 94 -7.76 6.38 6.22
C CYS A 94 -8.11 6.77 7.67
N THR A 95 -8.08 8.06 8.01
CA THR A 95 -8.46 8.53 9.37
C THR A 95 -9.95 8.43 9.62
N ALA A 96 -10.78 8.48 8.56
CA ALA A 96 -12.23 8.35 8.65
C ALA A 96 -12.72 6.90 8.83
N VAL A 97 -11.84 5.90 8.63
CA VAL A 97 -12.18 4.49 8.84
C VAL A 97 -12.25 4.19 10.34
N THR A 98 -13.45 3.87 10.84
CA THR A 98 -13.71 3.69 12.29
C THR A 98 -13.35 2.30 12.83
N HIS A 99 -13.32 1.28 11.97
CA HIS A 99 -12.98 -0.09 12.37
C HIS A 99 -11.46 -0.28 12.38
N GLY A 100 -10.86 -0.46 13.56
CA GLY A 100 -9.40 -0.49 13.77
C GLY A 100 -8.61 -1.35 12.76
N PRO A 101 -8.90 -2.66 12.61
CA PRO A 101 -8.22 -3.50 11.61
C PRO A 101 -8.36 -3.03 10.15
N ALA A 102 -9.47 -2.37 9.80
CA ALA A 102 -9.68 -1.84 8.45
C ALA A 102 -8.87 -0.54 8.26
N GLN A 103 -8.79 0.29 9.29
CA GLN A 103 -7.94 1.48 9.31
C GLN A 103 -6.45 1.12 9.21
N ASP A 104 -6.00 0.13 9.98
CA ASP A 104 -4.62 -0.37 9.91
C ASP A 104 -4.27 -0.86 8.51
N LYS A 105 -5.17 -1.65 7.89
CA LYS A 105 -5.00 -2.11 6.50
C LYS A 105 -5.00 -0.95 5.50
N CYS A 106 -5.84 0.06 5.70
CA CYS A 106 -5.85 1.27 4.88
C CYS A 106 -4.49 1.96 4.91
N ARG A 107 -3.99 2.27 6.12
CA ARG A 107 -2.68 2.92 6.33
C ARG A 107 -1.54 2.10 5.74
N PHE A 108 -1.58 0.78 5.92
CA PHE A 108 -0.58 -0.13 5.37
C PHE A 108 -0.53 -0.07 3.83
N GLN A 109 -1.69 -0.18 3.17
CA GLN A 109 -1.76 -0.15 1.71
C GLN A 109 -1.41 1.23 1.17
N LEU A 110 -1.91 2.29 1.80
CA LEU A 110 -1.67 3.66 1.36
C LEU A 110 -0.19 4.05 1.53
N GLY A 111 0.42 3.77 2.69
CA GLY A 111 1.84 4.00 2.94
C GLY A 111 2.74 3.39 1.88
N GLN A 112 2.42 2.19 1.40
CA GLN A 112 3.14 1.56 0.30
C GLN A 112 2.81 2.17 -1.07
N ALA A 113 1.56 2.57 -1.30
CA ALA A 113 1.14 3.17 -2.58
C ALA A 113 1.71 4.58 -2.80
N VAL A 114 1.90 5.36 -1.73
CA VAL A 114 2.51 6.70 -1.78
C VAL A 114 3.98 6.72 -1.37
N LEU A 115 4.51 5.58 -0.93
CA LEU A 115 5.89 5.41 -0.47
C LEU A 115 6.24 6.33 0.72
N ASP A 116 5.32 6.47 1.67
CA ASP A 116 5.47 7.29 2.88
C ASP A 116 5.34 6.42 4.14
N ALA A 117 6.47 6.21 4.83
CA ALA A 117 6.55 5.41 6.04
C ALA A 117 5.89 6.10 7.26
N SER A 118 5.68 7.41 7.23
CA SER A 118 4.99 8.11 8.32
C SER A 118 3.53 7.68 8.43
N LEU A 119 2.92 7.20 7.35
CA LEU A 119 1.57 6.63 7.39
C LEU A 119 1.53 5.28 8.13
N CYS A 120 2.66 4.56 8.17
CA CYS A 120 2.78 3.28 8.85
C CYS A 120 2.77 3.43 10.38
N SER A 121 3.20 4.57 10.93
CA SER A 121 3.25 4.77 12.39
C SER A 121 1.88 4.88 13.04
N GLY A 122 0.82 5.07 12.25
CA GLY A 122 -0.55 5.03 12.72
C GLY A 122 -1.14 3.61 12.81
N ILE A 123 -0.41 2.57 12.40
CA ILE A 123 -0.91 1.19 12.46
C ILE A 123 -0.79 0.67 13.89
N THR A 124 -1.89 0.13 14.42
CA THR A 124 -1.97 -0.31 15.83
C THR A 124 -1.16 -1.57 16.08
N ALA A 125 -1.18 -2.52 15.15
CA ALA A 125 -0.39 -3.75 15.25
C ALA A 125 1.09 -3.48 14.89
N GLU A 126 2.00 -3.54 15.88
CA GLU A 126 3.43 -3.22 15.71
C GLU A 126 4.11 -4.01 14.58
N ASP A 127 3.92 -5.33 14.50
CA ASP A 127 4.49 -6.15 13.42
C ASP A 127 4.02 -5.71 12.03
N TYR A 128 2.78 -5.20 11.95
CA TYR A 128 2.20 -4.73 10.70
C TYR A 128 2.70 -3.32 10.33
N ALA A 129 2.89 -2.45 11.33
CA ALA A 129 3.55 -1.15 11.20
C ALA A 129 5.00 -1.27 10.75
N ASP A 130 5.73 -2.23 11.34
CA ASP A 130 7.12 -2.54 11.04
C ASP A 130 7.26 -3.05 9.61
N THR A 131 6.40 -4.00 9.21
CA THR A 131 6.37 -4.52 7.83
C THR A 131 6.09 -3.41 6.81
N CYS A 132 5.14 -2.52 7.12
CA CYS A 132 4.82 -1.37 6.27
C CYS A 132 6.06 -0.47 6.08
N SER A 133 6.67 -0.06 7.18
CA SER A 133 7.84 0.84 7.18
C SER A 133 9.04 0.22 6.49
N TYR A 134 9.27 -1.08 6.72
CA TYR A 134 10.32 -1.85 6.06
C TYR A 134 10.12 -1.89 4.55
N ASN A 135 8.91 -2.21 4.07
CA ASN A 135 8.61 -2.24 2.64
C ASN A 135 8.80 -0.87 1.97
N VAL A 136 8.36 0.21 2.63
CA VAL A 136 8.60 1.57 2.12
C VAL A 136 10.10 1.85 2.05
N ALA A 137 10.85 1.56 3.12
CA ALA A 137 12.29 1.79 3.18
C ALA A 137 13.05 1.06 2.07
N LEU A 138 12.69 -0.18 1.76
CA LEU A 138 13.29 -0.98 0.69
C LEU A 138 12.98 -0.39 -0.69
N ASN A 139 11.74 0.01 -0.94
CA ASN A 139 11.31 0.53 -2.25
C ASN A 139 11.94 1.88 -2.60
N VAL A 140 12.10 2.78 -1.63
CA VAL A 140 12.70 4.11 -1.86
C VAL A 140 14.14 4.25 -1.35
N SER A 141 14.72 3.16 -0.83
CA SER A 141 16.04 3.17 -0.18
C SER A 141 16.16 4.28 0.89
N SER A 142 15.12 4.48 1.70
CA SER A 142 15.07 5.55 2.70
C SER A 142 15.51 5.05 4.08
N ALA A 143 16.62 5.57 4.59
CA ALA A 143 17.05 5.29 5.95
C ALA A 143 16.07 5.88 6.98
N GLN A 144 15.44 7.02 6.66
CA GLN A 144 14.42 7.61 7.51
C GLN A 144 13.20 6.68 7.67
N ALA A 145 12.83 5.93 6.63
CA ALA A 145 11.75 4.96 6.74
C ALA A 145 12.08 3.83 7.74
N CYS A 146 13.33 3.39 7.82
CA CYS A 146 13.77 2.40 8.81
C CYS A 146 13.59 2.89 10.26
N SER A 147 13.61 4.20 10.53
CA SER A 147 13.45 4.71 11.90
C SER A 147 12.05 4.51 12.48
N TYR A 148 11.05 4.26 11.63
CA TYR A 148 9.67 3.97 12.04
C TYR A 148 9.46 2.49 12.45
N ILE A 149 10.47 1.63 12.30
CA ILE A 149 10.39 0.21 12.68
C ILE A 149 10.69 0.08 14.19
N HIS A 150 9.78 -0.52 14.94
CA HIS A 150 9.87 -0.74 16.39
C HIS A 150 10.86 -1.85 16.72
N SER A 151 10.73 -3.00 16.06
CA SER A 151 11.61 -4.15 16.23
C SER A 151 13.05 -3.79 15.91
N LYS A 152 13.91 -3.83 16.94
CA LYS A 152 15.34 -3.52 16.80
C LYS A 152 16.01 -4.36 15.71
N ASP A 153 15.71 -5.65 15.64
CA ASP A 153 16.32 -6.55 14.68
C ASP A 153 15.86 -6.27 13.26
N GLN A 154 14.56 -6.03 13.04
CA GLN A 154 14.06 -5.63 11.71
C GLN A 154 14.61 -4.27 11.30
N ARG A 155 14.67 -3.31 12.22
CA ARG A 155 15.24 -1.98 11.98
C ARG A 155 16.71 -2.04 11.58
N ASN A 156 17.52 -2.82 12.28
CA ASN A 156 18.93 -2.99 11.94
C ASN A 156 19.13 -3.68 10.57
N LYS A 157 18.29 -4.68 10.25
CA LYS A 157 18.26 -5.30 8.91
C LYS A 157 17.89 -4.29 7.82
N CYS A 158 16.90 -3.44 8.09
CA CYS A 158 16.48 -2.36 7.20
C CYS A 158 17.64 -1.41 6.89
N TYR A 159 18.32 -0.90 7.93
CA TYR A 159 19.48 -0.02 7.74
C TYR A 159 20.60 -0.71 6.96
N THR A 160 20.86 -1.99 7.21
CA THR A 160 21.88 -2.76 6.46
C THR A 160 21.54 -2.84 4.98
N TYR A 161 20.27 -3.13 4.65
CA TYR A 161 19.78 -3.16 3.28
C TYR A 161 19.94 -1.80 2.61
N VAL A 162 19.42 -0.74 3.23
CA VAL A 162 19.43 0.61 2.68
C VAL A 162 20.87 1.13 2.50
N ALA A 163 21.77 0.87 3.46
CA ALA A 163 23.18 1.20 3.37
C ALA A 163 23.83 0.54 2.14
N SER A 164 23.55 -0.74 1.90
CA SER A 164 24.08 -1.48 0.75
C SER A 164 23.49 -1.00 -0.59
N ALA A 165 22.18 -0.75 -0.63
CA ALA A 165 21.44 -0.29 -1.80
C ALA A 165 21.89 1.12 -2.24
N ARG A 166 22.11 2.01 -1.27
CA ARG A 166 22.64 3.36 -1.50
C ARG A 166 24.15 3.44 -1.62
N ASP A 167 24.84 2.34 -1.32
CA ASP A 167 26.29 2.31 -1.20
C ASP A 167 26.75 3.41 -0.21
N ASP A 168 26.11 3.51 0.95
CA ASP A 168 26.35 4.59 1.91
C ASP A 168 26.66 4.01 3.31
N PRO A 169 27.95 3.88 3.69
CA PRO A 169 28.33 3.29 4.97
C PRO A 169 27.96 4.18 6.16
N SER A 170 27.65 5.47 5.95
CA SER A 170 27.21 6.33 7.05
C SER A 170 25.89 5.87 7.66
N ILE A 171 25.05 5.18 6.87
CA ILE A 171 23.77 4.61 7.31
C ILE A 171 23.97 3.46 8.30
N CYS A 172 25.08 2.70 8.19
CA CYS A 172 25.41 1.65 9.14
C CYS A 172 25.53 2.18 10.57
N LYS A 173 25.87 3.47 10.77
CA LYS A 173 25.97 4.09 12.10
C LYS A 173 24.63 4.16 12.85
N GLN A 174 23.51 4.01 12.15
CA GLN A 174 22.17 3.94 12.76
C GLN A 174 21.85 2.56 13.35
N ILE A 175 22.67 1.54 13.05
CA ILE A 175 22.52 0.19 13.60
C ILE A 175 23.01 0.18 15.05
N THR A 176 22.16 -0.35 15.93
CA THR A 176 22.43 -0.37 17.39
C THR A 176 22.95 -1.70 17.91
N THR A 177 23.07 -2.71 17.04
CA THR A 177 23.72 -3.99 17.37
C THR A 177 25.19 -3.92 16.96
N PHE A 178 26.10 -4.05 17.94
CA PHE A 178 27.54 -3.91 17.77
C PHE A 178 28.09 -4.75 16.60
N GLU A 179 27.77 -6.04 16.56
CA GLU A 179 28.26 -6.91 15.49
C GLU A 179 27.71 -6.50 14.10
N MET A 180 26.42 -6.12 14.04
CA MET A 180 25.76 -5.77 12.78
C MET A 180 26.29 -4.46 12.17
N VAL A 181 26.66 -3.46 12.99
CA VAL A 181 27.22 -2.19 12.45
C VAL A 181 28.57 -2.44 11.76
N HIS A 182 29.41 -3.31 12.33
CA HIS A 182 30.69 -3.67 11.75
C HIS A 182 30.54 -4.47 10.46
N TRP A 183 29.65 -5.48 10.43
CA TRP A 183 29.39 -6.25 9.21
C TRP A 183 28.73 -5.42 8.10
N CYS A 184 27.82 -4.51 8.44
CA CYS A 184 27.23 -3.57 7.48
C CYS A 184 28.34 -2.75 6.79
N THR A 185 29.26 -2.19 7.59
CA THR A 185 30.38 -1.38 7.10
C THR A 185 31.35 -2.22 6.27
N ALA A 186 31.70 -3.42 6.73
CA ALA A 186 32.61 -4.34 6.04
C ALA A 186 32.06 -4.76 4.67
N ASN A 187 30.75 -5.04 4.57
CA ASN A 187 30.14 -5.46 3.31
C ASN A 187 30.23 -4.36 2.23
N ILE A 188 30.02 -3.10 2.62
CA ILE A 188 30.16 -1.95 1.72
C ILE A 188 31.63 -1.74 1.34
N ALA A 189 32.55 -1.82 2.30
CA ALA A 189 33.99 -1.73 2.07
C ALA A 189 34.47 -2.79 1.06
N MET A 190 34.09 -4.05 1.27
CA MET A 190 34.44 -5.15 0.37
C MET A 190 33.83 -4.99 -1.03
N LYS A 191 32.60 -4.49 -1.14
CA LYS A 191 31.95 -4.19 -2.42
C LYS A 191 32.70 -3.11 -3.20
N ARG A 192 33.24 -2.11 -2.50
CA ARG A 192 34.01 -1.00 -3.06
C ARG A 192 35.50 -1.28 -3.25
N LEU A 193 36.00 -2.37 -2.66
CA LEU A 193 37.44 -2.62 -2.47
C LEU A 193 38.12 -1.48 -1.68
N ASP A 194 37.36 -0.84 -0.78
CA ASP A 194 37.78 0.30 0.05
C ASP A 194 38.43 -0.19 1.35
N LYS A 195 39.77 -0.22 1.36
CA LYS A 195 40.54 -0.66 2.53
C LYS A 195 40.49 0.33 3.68
N GLU A 196 40.42 1.63 3.41
CA GLU A 196 40.34 2.65 4.46
C GLU A 196 39.05 2.49 5.26
N LEU A 197 37.96 2.15 4.60
CA LEU A 197 36.70 1.83 5.27
C LEU A 197 36.80 0.56 6.14
N CYS A 198 37.54 -0.47 5.72
CA CYS A 198 37.82 -1.62 6.60
C CYS A 198 38.60 -1.22 7.85
N GLU A 199 39.60 -0.34 7.72
CA GLU A 199 40.42 0.12 8.86
C GLU A 199 39.61 0.95 9.88
N SER A 200 38.50 1.56 9.45
CA SER A 200 37.58 2.26 10.36
C SER A 200 36.75 1.35 11.28
N ILE A 201 36.78 0.03 11.06
CA ILE A 201 36.00 -0.94 11.83
C ILE A 201 36.70 -1.24 13.17
N GLU A 202 36.01 -0.94 14.27
CA GLU A 202 36.52 -1.15 15.63
C GLU A 202 36.77 -2.65 15.92
N ASP A 203 35.79 -3.52 15.65
CA ASP A 203 35.93 -4.96 15.82
C ASP A 203 37.08 -5.51 14.97
N GLY A 204 38.15 -5.93 15.64
CA GLY A 204 39.37 -6.42 14.98
C GLY A 204 39.15 -7.70 14.16
N SER A 205 38.18 -8.54 14.55
CA SER A 205 37.86 -9.76 13.81
C SER A 205 37.16 -9.42 12.50
N VAL A 206 36.15 -8.55 12.55
CA VAL A 206 35.41 -8.10 11.36
C VAL A 206 36.31 -7.27 10.43
N ARG A 207 37.16 -6.41 10.98
CA ARG A 207 38.18 -5.66 10.23
C ARG A 207 39.16 -6.58 9.51
N GLY A 208 39.70 -7.58 10.20
CA GLY A 208 40.58 -8.58 9.59
C GLY A 208 39.91 -9.34 8.44
N ALA A 209 38.66 -9.77 8.64
CA ALA A 209 37.88 -10.43 7.60
C ALA A 209 37.61 -9.51 6.39
N CYS A 210 37.29 -8.24 6.62
CA CYS A 210 37.09 -7.22 5.59
C CYS A 210 38.35 -7.04 4.73
N THR A 211 39.50 -6.76 5.35
CA THR A 211 40.77 -6.52 4.66
C THR A 211 41.22 -7.77 3.90
N TYR A 212 41.06 -8.96 4.48
CA TYR A 212 41.36 -10.22 3.80
C TYR A 212 40.46 -10.43 2.57
N GLY A 213 39.14 -10.19 2.70
CA GLY A 213 38.18 -10.30 1.61
C GLY A 213 38.50 -9.40 0.42
N ILE A 214 38.95 -8.17 0.67
CA ILE A 214 39.41 -7.26 -0.39
C ILE A 214 40.66 -7.80 -1.08
N ASN A 215 41.67 -8.24 -0.32
CA ASN A 215 42.92 -8.75 -0.89
C ASN A 215 42.69 -9.98 -1.78
N LEU A 216 41.77 -10.88 -1.40
CA LEU A 216 41.41 -12.02 -2.24
C LEU A 216 40.82 -11.59 -3.59
N ARG A 217 39.96 -10.56 -3.60
CA ARG A 217 39.34 -10.06 -4.84
C ARG A 217 40.35 -9.39 -5.77
N LEU A 218 41.29 -8.63 -5.20
CA LEU A 218 42.35 -7.98 -5.98
C LEU A 218 43.33 -8.98 -6.61
N ASN A 219 43.57 -10.12 -5.97
CA ASN A 219 44.44 -11.17 -6.51
C ASN A 219 43.77 -12.01 -7.62
N GLN A 220 42.48 -11.77 -7.91
CA GLN A 220 41.70 -12.47 -8.94
C GLN A 220 41.38 -11.61 -10.17
N THR A 221 41.80 -10.34 -10.18
CA THR A 221 41.66 -9.38 -11.29
C THR A 221 43.00 -9.09 -11.94
#